data_AF-A0A954KN96-F1
#
_entry.id   AF-A0A954KN96-F1
#
_cell.length_a   1.000
_cell.length_b   1.000
_cell.length_c   1.000
_cell.angle_alpha   90.00
_cell.angle_beta   90.00
_cell.angle_gamma   90.00
#
_symmetry.space_group_name_H-M   'P 1'
#
loop_
_entity.id
_entity.type
_entity.pdbx_description
1 polymer ?
#
loop_
_entity_poly.entity_id
_entity_poly.type
_entity_poly.pdbx_seq_one_letter_code
_entity_poly.pdbx_strand_id
1 'polypeptide(L)'
;MITLRSNLMMSLALGMAAGVFAATSAAADDKPGQTDAKHHDHEHDAAKIEKEITTSLAELSAADRKLAQAQRFCTMMEYSRLGTMGKPVKVMIEGKP
;
A
#
# COMPACT_ATOMS: atom_id res chain seq x y z
N MET A 1 -4.38 31.88 27.15
CA MET A 1 -3.69 32.61 26.06
C MET A 1 -2.80 31.58 25.35
N ILE A 2 -3.34 30.73 24.47
CA ILE A 2 -3.77 31.01 23.08
C ILE A 2 -2.56 31.48 22.25
N THR A 3 -2.00 30.52 21.50
CA THR A 3 -1.29 30.64 20.21
C THR A 3 -0.34 31.81 20.01
N LEU A 4 0.98 31.57 20.07
CA LEU A 4 1.95 32.40 19.35
C LEU A 4 3.29 31.71 19.04
N ARG A 5 3.24 30.49 18.50
CA ARG A 5 4.41 29.84 17.84
C ARG A 5 4.04 29.11 16.56
N SER A 6 2.86 29.41 16.04
CA SER A 6 2.40 28.99 14.72
C SER A 6 2.46 30.22 13.83
N ASN A 7 3.10 30.07 12.65
CA ASN A 7 3.02 30.94 11.45
C ASN A 7 4.35 31.47 10.86
N LEU A 8 5.53 30.96 11.23
CA LEU A 8 6.79 31.29 10.50
C LEU A 8 7.19 30.26 9.43
N MET A 9 6.24 29.51 8.86
CA MET A 9 6.51 28.64 7.69
C MET A 9 5.33 28.68 6.71
N MET A 10 4.91 29.89 6.37
CA MET A 10 3.91 30.14 5.34
C MET A 10 4.41 31.31 4.49
N SER A 11 5.39 31.06 3.62
CA SER A 11 5.74 31.87 2.43
C SER A 11 6.91 31.25 1.67
N LEU A 12 6.64 30.25 0.83
CA LEU A 12 7.41 30.06 -0.41
C LEU A 12 6.46 29.56 -1.49
N ALA A 13 5.53 30.43 -1.85
CA ALA A 13 4.81 30.31 -3.11
C ALA A 13 5.68 30.90 -4.23
N LEU A 14 5.43 30.40 -5.44
CA LEU A 14 5.65 31.05 -6.75
C LEU A 14 6.88 30.59 -7.55
N GLY A 15 6.60 29.73 -8.54
CA GLY A 15 7.27 29.82 -9.85
C GLY A 15 7.92 28.55 -10.36
N MET A 16 7.19 27.73 -11.12
CA MET A 16 7.75 27.22 -12.37
C MET A 16 6.64 26.91 -13.39
N ALA A 17 6.91 27.44 -14.58
CA ALA A 17 5.99 27.68 -15.67
C ALA A 17 5.59 26.41 -16.43
N ALA A 18 4.47 26.54 -17.13
CA ALA A 18 3.95 25.61 -18.12
C ALA A 18 5.04 25.21 -19.14
N GLY A 19 5.44 23.95 -19.11
CA GLY A 19 6.17 23.27 -20.17
C GLY A 19 5.22 22.37 -20.93
N VAL A 20 4.80 22.83 -22.11
CA VAL A 20 4.08 22.04 -23.13
C VAL A 20 4.97 20.87 -23.55
N PHE A 21 4.70 19.66 -23.06
CA PHE A 21 5.30 18.45 -23.60
C PHE A 21 4.43 17.93 -24.75
N ALA A 22 4.52 18.61 -25.89
CA ALA A 22 4.02 18.09 -27.16
C ALA A 22 5.15 17.35 -27.85
N ALA A 23 5.26 16.04 -27.59
CA ALA A 23 6.00 15.12 -28.44
C ALA A 23 5.12 13.90 -28.68
N THR A 24 4.53 13.87 -29.87
CA THR A 24 3.91 12.71 -30.46
C THR A 24 5.00 11.66 -30.70
N SER A 25 4.76 10.41 -30.33
CA SER A 25 5.47 9.27 -30.92
C SER A 25 4.68 8.00 -30.67
N ALA A 26 4.18 7.48 -31.80
CA ALA A 26 3.94 6.10 -32.15
C ALA A 26 3.30 5.19 -31.10
N ALA A 27 2.06 4.78 -31.41
CA ALA A 27 1.55 3.48 -31.01
C ALA A 27 2.55 2.41 -31.49
N ALA A 28 3.41 1.95 -30.58
CA ALA A 28 4.03 0.65 -30.71
C ALA A 28 2.96 -0.36 -30.29
N ASP A 29 2.43 -1.05 -31.30
CA ASP A 29 1.60 -2.24 -31.18
C ASP A 29 2.49 -3.38 -30.63
N ASP A 30 2.72 -3.38 -29.32
CA ASP A 30 3.37 -4.51 -28.64
C ASP A 30 2.25 -5.47 -28.21
N LYS A 31 2.04 -6.50 -29.03
CA LYS A 31 1.13 -7.60 -28.71
C LYS A 31 1.51 -8.18 -27.34
N PRO A 32 0.57 -8.29 -26.37
CA PRO A 32 0.86 -9.04 -25.17
C PRO A 32 0.96 -10.52 -25.54
N GLY A 33 2.19 -11.02 -25.58
CA GLY A 33 2.50 -12.44 -25.62
C GLY A 33 2.01 -13.09 -24.35
N GLN A 34 0.80 -13.63 -24.39
CA GLN A 34 0.27 -14.56 -23.40
C GLN A 34 1.16 -15.81 -23.40
N THR A 35 2.02 -15.90 -22.39
CA THR A 35 2.61 -17.18 -21.99
C THR A 35 2.09 -17.50 -20.60
N ASP A 36 1.07 -18.36 -20.60
CA ASP A 36 0.65 -19.16 -19.46
C ASP A 36 1.78 -20.13 -19.09
N ALA A 37 2.85 -19.62 -18.51
CA ALA A 37 3.85 -20.43 -17.84
C ALA A 37 3.66 -20.21 -16.34
N LYS A 38 3.18 -21.27 -15.66
CA LYS A 38 3.21 -21.43 -14.20
C LYS A 38 4.67 -21.44 -13.76
N HIS A 39 5.23 -20.26 -13.65
CA HIS A 39 6.56 -20.01 -13.17
C HIS A 39 6.35 -19.51 -11.73
N HIS A 40 6.89 -20.27 -10.76
CA HIS A 40 6.82 -19.90 -9.34
C HIS A 40 7.79 -18.75 -9.12
N ASP A 41 7.41 -17.60 -9.65
CA ASP A 41 8.18 -16.39 -9.57
C ASP A 41 7.87 -15.81 -8.19
N HIS A 42 8.92 -15.58 -7.42
CA HIS A 42 8.86 -14.83 -6.17
C HIS A 42 8.60 -13.33 -6.40
N GLU A 43 7.91 -13.00 -7.49
CA GLU A 43 7.41 -11.67 -7.85
C GLU A 43 5.90 -11.81 -7.98
N HIS A 44 5.27 -11.99 -6.82
CA HIS A 44 3.83 -11.89 -6.73
C HIS A 44 3.41 -10.48 -7.18
N ASP A 45 2.59 -10.41 -8.24
CA ASP A 45 1.91 -9.20 -8.67
C ASP A 45 1.36 -8.44 -7.45
N ALA A 46 1.92 -7.27 -7.15
CA ALA A 46 1.60 -6.52 -5.94
C ALA A 46 0.09 -6.27 -5.80
N ALA A 47 -0.59 -6.06 -6.93
CA ALA A 47 -2.04 -5.91 -6.99
C ALA A 47 -2.80 -7.17 -6.54
N LYS A 48 -2.32 -8.36 -6.89
CA LYS A 48 -2.90 -9.63 -6.47
C LYS A 48 -2.72 -9.83 -4.96
N ILE A 49 -1.53 -9.55 -4.44
CA ILE A 49 -1.25 -9.65 -2.99
C ILE A 49 -2.15 -8.69 -2.20
N GLU A 50 -2.24 -7.42 -2.61
CA GLU A 50 -3.07 -6.44 -1.90
C GLU A 50 -4.56 -6.78 -1.96
N LYS A 51 -5.02 -7.41 -3.04
CA LYS A 51 -6.38 -7.96 -3.12
C LYS A 51 -6.58 -9.08 -2.10
N GLU A 52 -5.66 -10.05 -2.02
CA GLU A 52 -5.71 -11.15 -1.04
C GLU A 52 -5.69 -10.63 0.40
N ILE A 53 -4.80 -9.67 0.71
CA ILE A 53 -4.77 -8.99 2.02
C ILE A 53 -6.12 -8.34 2.31
N THR A 54 -6.68 -7.60 1.36
CA THR A 54 -7.95 -6.90 1.55
C THR A 54 -9.08 -7.88 1.84
N THR A 55 -9.15 -9.00 1.12
CA THR A 55 -10.10 -10.08 1.37
C THR A 55 -9.94 -10.66 2.77
N SER A 56 -8.72 -11.02 3.16
CA SER A 56 -8.43 -11.58 4.49
C SER A 56 -8.78 -10.63 5.64
N LEU A 57 -8.49 -9.33 5.48
CA LEU A 57 -8.81 -8.33 6.48
C LEU A 57 -10.32 -8.03 6.57
N ALA A 58 -11.08 -8.27 5.51
CA ALA A 58 -12.53 -8.09 5.50
C ALA A 58 -13.25 -9.07 6.44
N GLU A 59 -12.65 -10.21 6.75
CA GLU A 59 -13.18 -11.23 7.67
C GLU A 59 -13.03 -10.87 9.15
N LEU A 60 -12.27 -9.81 9.46
CA LEU A 60 -12.10 -9.28 10.81
C LEU A 60 -13.27 -8.38 11.21
N SER A 61 -13.49 -8.27 12.53
CA SER A 61 -14.36 -7.23 13.09
C SER A 61 -13.83 -5.83 12.70
N ALA A 62 -14.70 -4.81 12.69
CA ALA A 62 -14.26 -3.46 12.34
C ALA A 62 -13.18 -2.91 13.29
N ALA A 63 -13.23 -3.29 14.57
CA ALA A 63 -12.22 -2.89 15.56
C ALA A 63 -10.87 -3.57 15.29
N ASP A 64 -10.87 -4.90 15.10
CA ASP A 64 -9.63 -5.66 14.87
C ASP A 64 -9.02 -5.36 13.50
N ARG A 65 -9.85 -5.07 12.50
CA ARG A 65 -9.40 -4.66 11.17
C ARG A 65 -8.57 -3.38 11.23
N LYS A 66 -8.98 -2.40 12.04
CA LYS A 66 -8.22 -1.15 12.23
C LYS A 66 -6.85 -1.42 12.85
N LEU A 67 -6.78 -2.33 13.82
CA LEU A 67 -5.52 -2.73 14.46
C LEU A 67 -4.61 -3.47 13.47
N ALA A 68 -5.14 -4.44 12.73
CA ALA A 68 -4.39 -5.17 11.70
C ALA A 68 -3.86 -4.25 10.58
N GLN A 69 -4.65 -3.26 10.17
CA GLN A 69 -4.23 -2.23 9.21
C GLN A 69 -3.13 -1.31 9.76
N ALA A 70 -3.14 -1.03 11.06
CA ALA A 70 -2.07 -0.27 11.71
C ALA A 70 -0.77 -1.08 11.81
N GLN A 71 -0.89 -2.39 12.08
CA GLN A 71 0.26 -3.30 12.19
C GLN A 71 0.98 -3.51 10.84
N ARG A 72 0.24 -3.59 9.73
CA ARG A 72 0.72 -3.76 8.34
C ARG A 72 1.48 -5.05 8.02
N PHE A 73 2.36 -5.51 8.89
CA PHE A 73 3.28 -6.65 8.67
C PHE A 73 3.06 -7.75 9.70
N CYS A 74 3.42 -8.98 9.33
CA CYS A 74 3.36 -10.13 10.21
C CYS A 74 4.44 -10.02 11.30
N THR A 75 4.06 -10.21 12.56
CA THR A 75 5.02 -10.17 13.69
C THR A 75 6.10 -11.25 13.59
N MET A 76 5.81 -12.38 12.95
CA MET A 76 6.76 -13.50 12.81
C MET A 76 7.63 -13.40 11.55
N MET A 77 7.17 -12.69 10.52
CA MET A 77 7.83 -12.58 9.22
C MET A 77 7.96 -11.10 8.86
N GLU A 78 9.12 -10.52 9.15
CA GLU A 78 9.39 -9.08 9.11
C GLU A 78 8.99 -8.42 7.77
N TYR A 79 9.18 -9.13 6.66
CA TYR A 79 8.91 -8.61 5.31
C TYR A 79 7.59 -9.11 4.70
N SER A 80 6.79 -9.88 5.45
CA SER A 80 5.49 -10.37 4.96
C SER A 80 4.34 -9.48 5.43
N ARG A 81 3.47 -9.09 4.51
CA ARG A 81 2.29 -8.28 4.82
C ARG A 81 1.28 -9.10 5.62
N LEU A 82 0.69 -8.50 6.66
CA LEU A 82 -0.34 -9.16 7.46
C LEU A 82 -1.59 -9.39 6.60
N GLY A 83 -2.06 -10.64 6.51
CA GLY A 83 -3.24 -11.03 5.74
C GLY A 83 -2.96 -11.78 4.43
N THR A 84 -1.69 -11.92 4.03
CA THR A 84 -1.30 -12.76 2.88
C THR A 84 -1.57 -14.25 3.10
N MET A 85 -1.56 -14.67 4.37
CA MET A 85 -1.80 -16.05 4.81
C MET A 85 -3.27 -16.30 5.22
N GLY A 86 -4.19 -15.42 4.84
CA GLY A 86 -5.59 -15.47 5.29
C GLY A 86 -5.87 -14.58 6.50
N LYS A 87 -7.02 -14.79 7.14
CA LYS A 87 -7.50 -13.98 8.26
C LYS A 87 -6.50 -13.96 9.44
N PRO A 88 -6.02 -12.77 9.84
CA PRO A 88 -5.12 -12.64 10.99
C PRO A 88 -5.74 -13.12 12.31
N VAL A 89 -4.94 -13.75 13.14
CA VAL A 89 -5.31 -14.14 14.51
C VAL A 89 -4.97 -13.00 15.46
N LYS A 90 -5.96 -12.56 16.25
CA LYS A 90 -5.75 -11.57 17.29
C LYS A 90 -5.08 -12.22 18.50
N VAL A 91 -4.00 -11.61 18.98
CA VAL A 91 -3.29 -12.01 20.19
C VAL A 91 -3.16 -10.81 21.11
N MET A 92 -3.14 -11.05 22.42
CA MET A 92 -2.89 -10.00 23.41
C MET A 92 -1.54 -10.28 24.07
N ILE A 93 -0.61 -9.33 23.99
CA ILE A 93 0.72 -9.44 24.61
C ILE A 93 0.83 -8.32 25.65
N GLU A 94 0.97 -8.67 26.93
CA GLU A 94 1.03 -7.68 28.02
C GLU A 94 -0.14 -6.67 28.01
N GLY A 95 -1.33 -7.13 27.63
CA GLY A 95 -2.53 -6.28 27.52
C GLY A 95 -2.60 -5.42 26.26
N LYS A 96 -1.67 -5.57 25.32
CA LYS A 96 -1.68 -4.87 24.01
C LYS A 96 -2.17 -5.82 22.91
N PRO A 97 -3.09 -5.35 22.06
CA PRO A 97 -3.62 -6.15 20.95
C PRO A 97 -2.73 -6.15 19.71
#